data_AF-A0A7K2QMP2-F1
#
_entry.id   AF-A0A7K2QMP2-F1
#
_cell.length_a   1.000
_cell.length_b   1.000
_cell.length_c   1.000
_cell.angle_alpha   90.00
_cell.angle_beta   90.00
_cell.angle_gamma   90.00
#
_symmetry.space_group_name_H-M   'P 1'
#
loop_
_entity.id
_entity.type
_entity.pdbx_description
1 polymer ?
#
loop_
_entity_poly.entity_id
_entity_poly.type
_entity_poly.pdbx_seq_one_letter_code
_entity_poly.pdbx_strand_id
1 'polypeptide(L)'
;IEAQALLATYGKGRPADKPLWLGSIKSNIGHAQAAAGVGGIIKMVQAIRHGVLPKTLHVDEPSPKVDWSAGNIRLLTEAVDWPETGEPRRAAVSAFGLSGTNAHVIIEAAPAEEAPEGGQSPEGGQAPEAQAPEALAPALLPLSAKTADALRAQAANLLDHLSALDAAGDEAPVRDLGHSLALTRAALEHRAVLLAADREELVRGLTALAEGDVPGDAARAVAEPDVRTAFLFSGQGAQRLGMGRELHAAFPVFAAALDEAAAALDAHLDTPLKDVMWGDDEQALNNTAYAQPALFAVESALFRLVRSWGLRPDVLAGHSIGEIAAAHAAGVLDLADAARLVAARGRLMQALPAGGAMAAIQATEEEVRPHLTDGVGIAAVNGPRAVVVSGEQDTVRAIAAHFGQDGRKTKELRVSHAFHSPLMDP
;
A
#
# COMPACT_ATOMS: atom_id res chain seq x y z
N ILE A 1 34.67 18.18 43.69
CA ILE A 1 33.68 17.18 44.17
C ILE A 1 33.40 16.13 43.09
N GLU A 2 32.67 16.43 42.01
CA GLU A 2 32.34 15.43 40.96
C GLU A 2 33.58 14.74 40.38
N ALA A 3 34.57 15.50 39.90
CA ALA A 3 35.80 14.93 39.35
C ALA A 3 36.56 14.05 40.36
N GLN A 4 36.58 14.45 41.64
CA GLN A 4 37.21 13.66 42.71
C GLN A 4 36.47 12.34 42.96
N ALA A 5 35.12 12.36 42.93
CA ALA A 5 34.32 11.15 43.08
C ALA A 5 34.53 10.17 41.90
N LEU A 6 34.65 10.70 40.68
CA LEU A 6 34.98 9.90 39.49
C LEU A 6 36.40 9.32 39.58
N LEU A 7 37.40 10.13 39.97
CA LEU A 7 38.77 9.67 40.18
C LEU A 7 38.83 8.56 41.25
N ALA A 8 38.06 8.70 42.32
CA ALA A 8 38.00 7.73 43.41
C ALA A 8 37.29 6.40 43.06
N THR A 9 36.59 6.35 41.93
CA THR A 9 35.84 5.19 41.44
C THR A 9 36.39 4.73 40.09
N TYR A 10 35.93 5.32 39.00
CA TYR A 10 36.32 4.97 37.62
C TYR A 10 37.79 5.25 37.29
N GLY A 11 38.45 6.18 38.00
CA GLY A 11 39.86 6.51 37.79
C GLY A 11 40.85 5.53 38.43
N LYS A 12 40.41 4.69 39.38
CA LYS A 12 41.27 3.74 40.10
C LYS A 12 41.50 2.47 39.29
N GLY A 13 42.75 1.99 39.28
CA GLY A 13 43.12 0.70 38.67
C GLY A 13 42.91 0.64 37.15
N ARG A 14 42.72 1.79 36.50
CA ARG A 14 42.42 1.87 35.07
C ARG A 14 43.72 1.87 34.26
N PRO A 15 43.86 1.04 33.21
CA PRO A 15 45.08 0.97 32.38
C PRO A 15 45.45 2.34 31.79
N ALA A 16 46.75 2.63 31.66
CA ALA A 16 47.24 3.94 31.22
C ALA A 16 46.78 4.32 29.80
N ASP A 17 46.63 3.33 28.93
CA ASP A 17 46.17 3.42 27.54
C ASP A 17 44.65 3.54 27.40
N LYS A 18 43.88 3.33 28.47
CA LYS A 18 42.40 3.32 28.45
C LYS A 18 41.81 4.29 29.48
N PRO A 19 42.04 5.61 29.37
CA PRO A 19 41.48 6.59 30.31
C PRO A 19 39.94 6.54 30.32
N LEU A 20 39.34 7.00 31.41
CA LEU A 20 37.93 7.39 31.38
C LEU A 20 37.85 8.76 30.71
N TRP A 21 37.10 8.85 29.62
CA TRP A 21 36.81 10.13 28.97
C TRP A 21 35.70 10.88 29.72
N LEU A 22 35.95 12.15 30.03
CA LEU A 22 35.05 13.01 30.79
C LEU A 22 34.71 14.27 29.99
N GLY A 23 33.41 14.56 29.86
CA GLY A 23 32.93 15.80 29.25
C GLY A 23 31.46 16.06 29.58
N SER A 24 30.96 17.25 29.27
CA SER A 24 29.60 17.66 29.63
C SER A 24 28.88 18.30 28.45
N ILE A 25 27.63 17.91 28.18
CA ILE A 25 26.81 18.62 27.17
C ILE A 25 26.53 20.08 27.57
N LYS A 26 26.63 20.39 28.86
CA LYS A 26 26.35 21.73 29.39
C LYS A 26 27.31 22.78 28.86
N SER A 27 28.51 22.40 28.40
CA SER A 27 29.43 23.34 27.76
C SER A 27 28.93 23.81 26.39
N ASN A 28 27.99 23.11 25.75
CA ASN A 28 27.48 23.44 24.42
C ASN A 28 26.12 24.16 24.48
N ILE A 29 25.24 23.73 25.37
CA ILE A 29 23.84 24.21 25.43
C ILE A 29 23.46 24.86 26.77
N GLY A 30 24.42 25.01 27.68
CA GLY A 30 24.14 25.46 29.04
C GLY A 30 23.43 24.41 29.90
N HIS A 31 22.95 24.83 31.07
CA HIS A 31 22.21 23.94 31.99
C HIS A 31 20.71 23.97 31.70
N ALA A 32 20.21 22.97 30.97
CA ALA A 32 18.78 22.80 30.62
C ALA A 32 17.89 22.35 31.80
N GLN A 33 18.23 22.74 33.03
CA GLN A 33 17.53 22.42 34.28
C GLN A 33 17.06 20.96 34.35
N ALA A 34 15.74 20.73 34.41
CA ALA A 34 15.14 19.40 34.50
C ALA A 34 15.51 18.48 33.31
N ALA A 35 15.79 19.05 32.13
CA ALA A 35 16.20 18.29 30.95
C ALA A 35 17.71 18.02 30.88
N ALA A 36 18.51 18.47 31.86
CA ALA A 36 19.97 18.33 31.81
C ALA A 36 20.44 16.87 31.83
N GLY A 37 19.73 15.99 32.55
CA GLY A 37 20.04 14.56 32.60
C GLY A 37 19.80 13.88 31.24
N VAL A 38 18.59 14.04 30.68
CA VAL A 38 18.23 13.45 29.38
C VAL A 38 19.06 14.03 28.24
N GLY A 39 19.45 15.31 28.29
CA GLY A 39 20.39 15.88 27.32
C GLY A 39 21.75 15.15 27.34
N GLY A 40 22.26 14.78 28.52
CA GLY A 40 23.46 13.96 28.65
C GLY A 40 23.28 12.56 28.06
N ILE A 41 22.11 11.95 28.24
CA ILE A 41 21.77 10.65 27.65
C ILE A 41 21.74 10.74 26.11
N ILE A 42 21.05 11.74 25.54
CA ILE A 42 20.98 11.95 24.08
C ILE A 42 22.38 12.14 23.49
N LYS A 43 23.25 12.95 24.13
CA LYS A 43 24.67 13.09 23.73
C LYS A 43 25.34 11.73 23.63
N MET A 44 25.23 10.91 24.67
CA MET A 44 25.97 9.66 24.74
C MET A 44 25.39 8.58 23.82
N VAL A 45 24.07 8.55 23.61
CA VAL A 45 23.44 7.69 22.59
C VAL A 45 23.93 8.05 21.19
N GLN A 46 23.99 9.34 20.84
CA GLN A 46 24.54 9.77 19.56
C GLN A 46 26.05 9.46 19.45
N ALA A 47 26.82 9.67 20.52
CA ALA A 47 28.25 9.32 20.53
C ALA A 47 28.49 7.82 20.28
N ILE A 48 27.66 6.96 20.86
CA ILE A 48 27.70 5.51 20.64
C ILE A 48 27.36 5.16 19.18
N ARG A 49 26.29 5.76 18.63
CA ARG A 49 25.84 5.54 17.24
C ARG A 49 26.88 5.97 16.20
N HIS A 50 27.52 7.11 16.43
CA HIS A 50 28.53 7.65 15.50
C HIS A 50 29.94 7.13 15.79
N GLY A 51 30.17 6.39 16.87
CA GLY A 51 31.50 5.91 17.25
C GLY A 51 32.49 7.03 17.54
N VAL A 52 32.03 8.19 18.02
CA VAL A 52 32.86 9.37 18.30
C VAL A 52 32.43 10.03 19.61
N LEU A 53 33.38 10.33 20.48
CA LEU A 53 33.18 11.13 21.68
C LEU A 53 33.36 12.62 21.36
N PRO A 54 32.30 13.44 21.39
CA PRO A 54 32.41 14.85 21.04
C PRO A 54 33.05 15.67 22.16
N LYS A 55 33.83 16.69 21.77
CA LYS A 55 34.56 17.56 22.69
C LYS A 55 33.65 18.30 23.68
N THR A 56 34.14 18.50 24.89
CA THR A 56 33.62 19.46 25.87
C THR A 56 34.28 20.82 25.62
N LEU A 57 33.51 21.90 25.71
CA LEU A 57 33.99 23.26 25.45
C LEU A 57 34.47 23.94 26.74
N HIS A 58 35.21 25.05 26.58
CA HIS A 58 35.69 25.92 27.65
C HIS A 58 36.66 25.24 28.63
N VAL A 59 37.54 24.39 28.10
CA VAL A 59 38.63 23.75 28.85
C VAL A 59 39.95 24.09 28.18
N ASP A 60 40.45 25.32 28.42
CA ASP A 60 41.80 25.72 28.01
C ASP A 60 42.85 25.15 28.97
N GLU A 61 42.55 25.16 30.26
CA GLU A 61 43.35 24.54 31.32
C GLU A 61 42.43 23.77 32.30
N PRO A 62 42.74 22.50 32.66
CA PRO A 62 41.98 21.77 33.67
C PRO A 62 41.99 22.47 35.03
N SER A 63 40.92 22.36 35.81
CA SER A 63 40.84 23.05 37.11
C SER A 63 41.98 22.59 38.06
N PRO A 64 42.74 23.53 38.67
CA PRO A 64 43.85 23.19 39.58
C PRO A 64 43.36 22.69 40.95
N LYS A 65 42.05 22.75 41.22
CA LYS A 65 41.42 22.23 42.45
C LYS A 65 41.20 20.71 42.41
N VAL A 66 41.58 20.06 41.32
CA VAL A 66 41.48 18.61 41.11
C VAL A 66 42.87 18.08 40.84
N ASP A 67 43.30 17.07 41.61
CA ASP A 67 44.51 16.31 41.31
C ASP A 67 44.22 15.30 40.19
N TRP A 68 44.39 15.74 38.94
CA TRP A 68 44.19 14.90 37.76
C TRP A 68 45.20 13.76 37.64
N SER A 69 46.30 13.78 38.42
CA SER A 69 47.29 12.71 38.45
C SER A 69 46.87 11.51 39.33
N ALA A 70 45.85 11.68 40.18
CA ALA A 70 45.39 10.67 41.13
C ALA A 70 44.68 9.45 40.50
N GLY A 71 44.39 9.47 39.20
CA GLY A 71 43.73 8.37 38.49
C GLY A 71 43.65 8.64 36.99
N ASN A 72 43.31 7.61 36.19
CA ASN A 72 43.35 7.76 34.73
C ASN A 72 42.01 8.27 34.16
N ILE A 73 41.78 9.58 34.28
CA ILE A 73 40.64 10.29 33.68
C ILE A 73 41.17 11.42 32.79
N ARG A 74 40.60 11.57 31.59
CA ARG A 74 40.96 12.64 30.66
C ARG A 74 39.73 13.45 30.24
N LEU A 75 39.88 14.77 30.24
CA LEU A 75 38.86 15.67 29.70
C LEU A 75 38.82 15.55 28.17
N LEU A 76 37.62 15.53 27.60
CA LEU A 76 37.40 15.51 26.14
C LEU A 76 37.64 16.90 25.54
N THR A 77 38.88 17.40 25.57
CA THR A 77 39.23 18.72 24.99
C THR A 77 39.17 18.75 23.46
N GLU A 78 39.24 17.58 22.84
CA GLU A 78 39.05 17.33 21.42
C GLU A 78 38.06 16.19 21.18
N ALA A 79 37.60 16.03 19.94
CA ALA A 79 36.78 14.88 19.56
C ALA A 79 37.68 13.64 19.46
N VAL A 80 37.23 12.52 20.01
CA VAL A 80 38.02 11.29 20.08
C VAL A 80 37.22 10.15 19.45
N ASP A 81 37.84 9.41 18.54
CA ASP A 81 37.24 8.20 17.99
C ASP A 81 36.99 7.19 19.11
N TRP A 82 35.83 6.54 19.04
CA TRP A 82 35.44 5.50 19.97
C TRP A 82 35.40 4.16 19.22
N PRO A 83 36.56 3.50 19.02
CA PRO A 83 36.64 2.32 18.18
C PRO A 83 35.86 1.15 18.77
N GLU A 84 35.44 0.24 17.88
CA GLU A 84 34.90 -1.06 18.28
C GLU A 84 36.05 -1.95 18.75
N THR A 85 35.85 -2.63 19.87
CA THR A 85 36.91 -3.43 20.52
C THR A 85 36.47 -4.88 20.77
N GLY A 86 35.32 -5.28 20.23
CA GLY A 86 34.63 -6.53 20.58
C GLY A 86 33.77 -6.43 21.84
N GLU A 87 34.00 -5.42 22.68
CA GLU A 87 33.14 -5.08 23.83
C GLU A 87 32.16 -3.96 23.47
N PRO A 88 30.91 -3.99 23.96
CA PRO A 88 29.95 -2.94 23.68
C PRO A 88 30.38 -1.63 24.33
N ARG A 89 30.21 -0.53 23.60
CA ARG A 89 30.51 0.82 24.10
C ARG A 89 29.61 1.12 25.30
N ARG A 90 30.20 1.48 26.44
CA ARG A 90 29.49 1.82 27.68
C ARG A 90 29.83 3.24 28.13
N ALA A 91 28.83 4.01 28.52
CA ALA A 91 28.96 5.34 29.10
C ALA A 91 28.16 5.46 30.40
N ALA A 92 28.49 6.44 31.22
CA ALA A 92 27.67 6.82 32.35
C ALA A 92 27.29 8.30 32.30
N VAL A 93 26.06 8.61 32.73
CA VAL A 93 25.52 9.97 32.81
C VAL A 93 25.13 10.26 34.26
N SER A 94 25.69 11.33 34.82
CA SER A 94 25.41 11.78 36.18
C SER A 94 24.54 13.03 36.19
N ALA A 95 23.63 13.12 37.15
CA ALA A 95 22.86 14.33 37.47
C ALA A 95 22.75 14.49 38.99
N PHE A 96 23.14 15.66 39.50
CA PHE A 96 23.15 15.97 40.92
C PHE A 96 22.24 17.17 41.18
N GLY A 97 21.08 16.93 41.79
CA GLY A 97 20.08 17.95 42.07
C GLY A 97 20.47 18.82 43.26
N LEU A 98 20.04 20.08 43.24
CA LEU A 98 20.28 21.02 44.35
C LEU A 98 19.67 20.54 45.68
N SER A 99 18.59 19.76 45.63
CA SER A 99 17.96 19.14 46.81
C SER A 99 18.82 18.03 47.45
N GLY A 100 19.94 17.66 46.85
CA GLY A 100 20.79 16.55 47.29
C GLY A 100 20.42 15.19 46.70
N THR A 101 19.39 15.13 45.84
CA THR A 101 19.06 13.88 45.11
C THR A 101 20.00 13.69 43.93
N ASN A 102 20.65 12.52 43.88
CA ASN A 102 21.66 12.17 42.89
C ASN A 102 21.17 11.00 42.03
N ALA A 103 21.42 11.07 40.72
CA ALA A 103 21.19 9.98 39.78
C ALA A 103 22.46 9.71 38.97
N HIS A 104 22.75 8.43 38.73
CA HIS A 104 23.83 7.97 37.89
C HIS A 104 23.33 6.79 37.06
N VAL A 105 23.34 6.92 35.73
CA VAL A 105 22.81 5.92 34.80
C VAL A 105 23.94 5.42 33.92
N ILE A 106 24.03 4.11 33.76
CA ILE A 106 24.95 3.47 32.81
C ILE A 106 24.15 3.13 31.56
N ILE A 107 24.68 3.47 30.39
CA ILE A 107 24.13 3.12 29.08
C ILE A 107 25.14 2.28 28.31
N GLU A 108 24.62 1.34 27.53
CA GLU A 108 25.40 0.43 26.71
C GLU A 108 24.90 0.51 25.26
N ALA A 109 25.79 0.30 24.30
CA ALA A 109 25.42 0.13 22.91
C ALA A 109 24.40 -1.01 22.76
N ALA A 110 23.42 -0.82 21.88
CA ALA A 110 22.54 -1.93 21.51
C ALA A 110 23.39 -3.07 20.93
N PRO A 111 22.99 -4.34 21.14
CA PRO A 111 23.61 -5.46 20.42
C PRO A 111 23.64 -5.15 18.93
N ALA A 112 24.71 -5.53 18.24
CA ALA A 112 24.72 -5.48 16.79
C ALA A 112 23.55 -6.34 16.30
N GLU A 113 22.59 -5.75 15.58
CA GLU A 113 21.67 -6.54 14.78
C GLU A 113 22.53 -7.22 13.72
N GLU A 114 22.64 -8.55 13.80
CA GLU A 114 23.13 -9.34 12.67
C GLU A 114 22.18 -9.01 11.52
N ALA A 115 22.67 -8.23 10.55
CA ALA A 115 22.01 -8.14 9.27
C ALA A 115 21.80 -9.59 8.80
N PRO A 116 20.57 -9.99 8.41
CA PRO A 116 20.36 -11.36 7.96
C PRO A 116 21.40 -11.65 6.88
N GLU A 117 22.31 -12.59 7.18
CA GLU A 117 23.35 -12.96 6.24
C GLU A 117 22.68 -13.28 4.91
N GLY A 118 23.06 -12.54 3.87
CA GLY A 118 22.54 -12.79 2.54
C GLY A 118 22.74 -14.26 2.17
N GLY A 119 21.64 -14.96 1.90
CA GLY A 119 21.61 -16.14 1.04
C GLY A 119 22.30 -17.41 1.54
N GLN A 120 22.11 -17.81 2.80
CA GLN A 120 22.23 -19.24 3.15
C GLN A 120 20.92 -19.74 3.72
N SER A 121 20.14 -20.36 2.83
CA SER A 121 18.95 -21.15 3.18
C SER A 121 19.32 -22.17 4.26
N PRO A 122 18.54 -22.32 5.34
CA PRO A 122 18.71 -23.45 6.24
C PRO A 122 18.45 -24.74 5.44
N GLU A 123 19.47 -25.60 5.36
CA GLU A 123 19.32 -26.95 4.82
C GLU A 123 18.15 -27.64 5.53
N GLY A 124 17.06 -27.92 4.80
CA GLY A 124 16.01 -28.85 5.24
C GLY A 124 14.58 -28.33 5.37
N GLY A 125 14.26 -27.10 4.96
CA GLY A 125 12.87 -26.64 4.89
C GLY A 125 12.65 -25.73 3.69
N GLN A 126 12.09 -26.27 2.60
CA GLN A 126 11.66 -25.48 1.44
C GLN A 126 10.50 -24.55 1.84
N ALA A 127 10.81 -23.39 2.42
CA ALA A 127 9.98 -22.22 2.22
C ALA A 127 10.31 -21.70 0.81
N PRO A 128 9.33 -21.52 -0.08
CA PRO A 128 9.62 -20.96 -1.39
C PRO A 128 10.18 -19.55 -1.19
N GLU A 129 11.42 -19.34 -1.63
CA GLU A 129 11.94 -18.01 -1.92
C GLU A 129 10.98 -17.38 -2.93
N ALA A 130 10.06 -16.56 -2.44
CA ALA A 130 9.32 -15.64 -3.28
C ALA A 130 10.34 -14.59 -3.76
N GLN A 131 11.09 -14.93 -4.80
CA GLN A 131 11.72 -13.93 -5.65
C GLN A 131 10.58 -13.02 -6.11
N ALA A 132 10.49 -11.84 -5.49
CA ALA A 132 9.52 -10.84 -5.90
C ALA A 132 9.81 -10.55 -7.38
N PRO A 133 8.84 -10.74 -8.29
CA PRO A 133 9.08 -10.62 -9.73
C PRO A 133 9.66 -9.24 -10.04
N GLU A 134 10.77 -9.21 -10.78
CA GLU A 134 11.58 -8.03 -11.14
C GLU A 134 10.77 -6.86 -11.76
N ALA A 135 9.55 -7.13 -12.23
CA ALA A 135 8.55 -6.13 -12.60
C ALA A 135 7.65 -5.77 -11.39
N LEU A 136 8.27 -5.19 -10.38
CA LEU A 136 7.62 -4.81 -9.15
C LEU A 136 6.79 -3.54 -9.39
N ALA A 137 5.47 -3.60 -9.17
CA ALA A 137 4.57 -2.44 -9.22
C ALA A 137 5.13 -1.24 -8.43
N PRO A 138 4.81 0.01 -8.82
CA PRO A 138 5.31 1.19 -8.12
C PRO A 138 5.01 1.11 -6.62
N ALA A 139 5.95 1.57 -5.80
CA ALA A 139 5.75 1.63 -4.36
C ALA A 139 4.61 2.60 -4.02
N LEU A 140 3.88 2.29 -2.96
CA LEU A 140 2.86 3.17 -2.39
C LEU A 140 3.49 4.02 -1.27
N LEU A 141 3.43 5.34 -1.41
CA LEU A 141 3.98 6.28 -0.43
C LEU A 141 2.83 7.06 0.21
N PRO A 142 2.26 6.58 1.32
CA PRO A 142 1.20 7.30 2.03
C PRO A 142 1.79 8.45 2.86
N LEU A 143 1.27 9.66 2.66
CA LEU A 143 1.52 10.82 3.52
C LEU A 143 0.20 11.22 4.16
N SER A 144 0.27 11.65 5.42
CA SER A 144 -0.89 12.24 6.08
C SER A 144 -0.53 13.37 7.04
N ALA A 145 -1.46 14.28 7.25
CA ALA A 145 -1.35 15.38 8.20
C ALA A 145 -2.72 15.83 8.72
N LYS A 146 -2.72 16.64 9.78
CA LYS A 146 -3.96 17.21 10.37
C LYS A 146 -4.55 18.36 9.54
N THR A 147 -3.78 18.94 8.63
CA THR A 147 -4.21 20.03 7.76
C THR A 147 -3.60 19.87 6.37
N ALA A 148 -4.22 20.51 5.37
CA ALA A 148 -3.67 20.54 4.02
C ALA A 148 -2.27 21.19 3.96
N ASP A 149 -2.02 22.24 4.75
CA ASP A 149 -0.73 22.92 4.82
C ASP A 149 0.35 22.03 5.46
N ALA A 150 -0.02 21.31 6.52
CA ALA A 150 0.90 20.36 7.15
C ALA A 150 1.20 19.16 6.25
N LEU A 151 0.27 18.76 5.37
CA LEU A 151 0.54 17.71 4.38
C LEU A 151 1.58 18.16 3.35
N ARG A 152 1.48 19.41 2.87
CA ARG A 152 2.49 20.00 1.98
C ARG A 152 3.86 20.13 2.67
N ALA A 153 3.86 20.61 3.91
CA ALA A 153 5.08 20.68 4.72
C ALA A 153 5.70 19.29 4.95
N GLN A 154 4.88 18.24 5.13
CA GLN A 154 5.37 16.88 5.28
C GLN A 154 6.04 16.36 4.00
N ALA A 155 5.51 16.72 2.82
CA ALA A 155 6.15 16.40 1.55
C ALA A 155 7.51 17.13 1.41
N ALA A 156 7.57 18.42 1.75
CA ALA A 156 8.81 19.20 1.75
C ALA A 156 9.86 18.63 2.73
N ASN A 157 9.46 18.30 3.96
CA ASN A 157 10.36 17.67 4.95
C ASN A 157 10.93 16.33 4.45
N LEU A 158 10.13 15.57 3.69
CA LEU A 158 10.59 14.32 3.12
C LEU A 158 11.59 14.55 1.97
N LEU A 159 11.40 15.59 1.14
CA LEU A 159 12.41 16.01 0.15
C LEU A 159 13.74 16.41 0.80
N ASP A 160 13.69 17.18 1.89
CA ASP A 160 14.89 17.57 2.63
C ASP A 160 15.60 16.34 3.21
N HIS A 161 14.83 15.38 3.74
CA HIS A 161 15.37 14.13 4.25
C HIS A 161 16.04 13.30 3.14
N LEU A 162 15.39 13.16 1.99
CA LEU A 162 15.94 12.48 0.82
C LEU A 162 17.24 13.13 0.36
N SER A 163 17.27 14.47 0.26
CA SER A 163 18.47 15.22 -0.12
C SER A 163 19.63 14.98 0.86
N ALA A 164 19.34 14.87 2.16
CA ALA A 164 20.34 14.55 3.17
C ALA A 164 20.88 13.12 3.06
N LEU A 165 20.03 12.15 2.70
CA LEU A 165 20.46 10.78 2.42
C LEU A 165 21.37 10.73 1.18
N ASP A 166 21.01 11.44 0.11
CA ASP A 166 21.84 11.50 -1.12
C ASP A 166 23.21 12.12 -0.82
N ALA A 167 23.25 13.17 -0.01
CA ALA A 167 24.51 13.80 0.41
C ALA A 167 25.37 12.88 1.29
N ALA A 168 24.76 11.91 1.98
CA ALA A 168 25.44 10.89 2.78
C ALA A 168 25.83 9.65 1.96
N GLY A 169 25.44 9.57 0.68
CA GLY A 169 25.64 8.39 -0.17
C GLY A 169 24.74 7.21 0.21
N ASP A 170 23.60 7.48 0.85
CA ASP A 170 22.62 6.48 1.26
C ASP A 170 21.46 6.41 0.24
N GLU A 171 21.45 5.35 -0.56
CA GLU A 171 20.43 5.07 -1.56
C GLU A 171 19.30 4.22 -0.98
N ALA A 172 18.65 4.70 0.08
CA ALA A 172 17.52 4.01 0.70
C ALA A 172 16.45 3.62 -0.35
N PRO A 173 16.06 2.32 -0.44
CA PRO A 173 15.07 1.88 -1.41
C PRO A 173 13.73 2.59 -1.22
N VAL A 174 13.12 3.05 -2.32
CA VAL A 174 11.80 3.71 -2.30
C VAL A 174 10.73 2.85 -1.61
N ARG A 175 10.85 1.53 -1.71
CA ARG A 175 9.97 0.55 -1.06
C ARG A 175 10.08 0.56 0.46
N ASP A 176 11.29 0.68 1.00
CA ASP A 176 11.51 0.73 2.45
C ASP A 176 10.97 2.03 3.04
N LEU A 177 11.05 3.12 2.26
CA LEU A 177 10.39 4.36 2.61
C LEU A 177 8.86 4.21 2.60
N GLY A 178 8.28 3.61 1.56
CA GLY A 178 6.84 3.35 1.50
C GLY A 178 6.34 2.48 2.66
N HIS A 179 7.07 1.42 2.96
CA HIS A 179 6.83 0.54 4.11
C HIS A 179 6.88 1.33 5.43
N SER A 180 7.92 2.13 5.63
CA SER A 180 8.08 2.96 6.83
C SER A 180 6.94 3.99 6.97
N LEU A 181 6.56 4.66 5.88
CA LEU A 181 5.46 5.60 5.86
C LEU A 181 4.12 4.93 6.19
N ALA A 182 3.88 3.74 5.65
CA ALA A 182 2.64 2.99 5.86
C ALA A 182 2.50 2.45 7.30
N LEU A 183 3.57 1.94 7.90
CA LEU A 183 3.49 1.18 9.16
C LEU A 183 3.96 1.95 10.39
N THR A 184 4.73 3.02 10.24
CA THR A 184 5.36 3.71 11.37
C THR A 184 4.88 5.16 11.55
N ARG A 185 3.91 5.61 10.74
CA ARG A 185 3.30 6.93 10.85
C ARG A 185 1.81 6.81 11.14
N ALA A 186 1.28 7.78 11.90
CA ALA A 186 -0.15 7.86 12.15
C ALA A 186 -0.89 8.21 10.85
N ALA A 187 -2.04 7.58 10.61
CA ALA A 187 -2.90 7.85 9.45
C ALA A 187 -3.91 8.98 9.75
N LEU A 188 -3.49 10.23 9.56
CA LEU A 188 -4.27 11.45 9.82
C LEU A 188 -5.26 11.76 8.69
N GLU A 189 -6.06 12.82 8.84
CA GLU A 189 -7.24 13.10 8.02
C GLU A 189 -6.89 13.57 6.61
N HIS A 190 -5.95 14.51 6.46
CA HIS A 190 -5.52 14.94 5.12
C HIS A 190 -4.48 13.95 4.60
N ARG A 191 -4.83 13.23 3.53
CA ARG A 191 -4.02 12.12 3.00
C ARG A 191 -3.63 12.39 1.55
N ALA A 192 -2.42 11.96 1.21
CA ALA A 192 -1.99 11.76 -0.16
C ALA A 192 -1.32 10.39 -0.27
N VAL A 193 -1.50 9.70 -1.40
CA VAL A 193 -0.75 8.48 -1.73
C VAL A 193 -0.08 8.72 -3.07
N LEU A 194 1.25 8.73 -3.06
CA LEU A 194 2.06 8.82 -4.27
C LEU A 194 2.44 7.41 -4.74
N LEU A 195 2.56 7.25 -6.04
CA LEU A 195 3.12 6.07 -6.68
C LEU A 195 4.52 6.42 -7.20
N ALA A 196 5.51 5.60 -6.90
CA ALA A 196 6.85 5.78 -7.45
C ALA A 196 7.56 4.43 -7.62
N ALA A 197 8.03 4.16 -8.83
CA ALA A 197 8.89 3.02 -9.13
C ALA A 197 10.34 3.29 -8.69
N ASP A 198 10.76 4.55 -8.74
CA ASP A 198 12.13 4.97 -8.45
C ASP A 198 12.22 6.30 -7.69
N ARG A 199 13.46 6.67 -7.37
CA ARG A 199 13.79 7.87 -6.58
C ARG A 199 13.42 9.16 -7.32
N GLU A 200 13.51 9.18 -8.64
CA GLU A 200 13.21 10.35 -9.46
C GLU A 200 11.70 10.63 -9.47
N GLU A 201 10.90 9.58 -9.70
CA GLU A 201 9.43 9.63 -9.59
C GLU A 201 8.97 10.10 -8.22
N LEU A 202 9.59 9.59 -7.16
CA LEU A 202 9.29 9.99 -5.79
C LEU A 202 9.55 11.48 -5.57
N VAL A 203 10.71 11.98 -5.99
CA VAL A 203 11.08 13.40 -5.83
C VAL A 203 10.10 14.28 -6.61
N ARG A 204 9.74 13.91 -7.85
CA ARG A 204 8.73 14.63 -8.64
C ARG A 204 7.37 14.68 -7.94
N GLY A 205 6.88 13.54 -7.45
CA GLY A 205 5.60 13.46 -6.75
C GLY A 205 5.57 14.27 -5.45
N LEU A 206 6.64 14.21 -4.66
CA LEU A 206 6.75 15.01 -3.43
C LEU A 206 6.85 16.50 -3.71
N THR A 207 7.53 16.90 -4.79
CA THR A 207 7.65 18.31 -5.19
C THR A 207 6.29 18.88 -5.56
N ALA A 208 5.55 18.17 -6.43
CA ALA A 208 4.18 18.54 -6.78
C ALA A 208 3.28 18.65 -5.54
N LEU A 209 3.35 17.67 -4.63
CA LEU A 209 2.56 17.67 -3.40
C LEU A 209 2.93 18.84 -2.47
N ALA A 210 4.22 19.18 -2.35
CA ALA A 210 4.69 20.31 -1.55
C ALA A 210 4.20 21.66 -2.11
N GLU A 211 4.11 21.78 -3.43
CA GLU A 211 3.59 22.96 -4.14
C GLU A 211 2.05 23.04 -4.10
N GLY A 212 1.39 21.95 -3.70
CA GLY A 212 -0.06 21.86 -3.53
C GLY A 212 -0.79 21.22 -4.70
N ASP A 213 -0.06 20.79 -5.72
CA ASP A 213 -0.52 19.98 -6.83
C ASP A 213 -0.55 18.49 -6.48
N VAL A 214 -1.16 17.69 -7.35
CA VAL A 214 -1.21 16.22 -7.20
C VAL A 214 -1.00 15.61 -8.59
N PRO A 215 0.00 14.73 -8.77
CA PRO A 215 0.16 13.97 -10.01
C PRO A 215 -1.12 13.20 -10.39
N GLY A 216 -1.39 13.01 -11.68
CA GLY A 216 -2.65 12.42 -12.14
C GLY A 216 -2.89 10.97 -11.72
N ASP A 217 -1.85 10.26 -11.32
CA ASP A 217 -1.83 8.89 -10.79
C ASP A 217 -1.78 8.83 -9.25
N ALA A 218 -1.64 9.98 -8.58
CA ALA A 218 -1.67 10.10 -7.14
C ALA A 218 -3.09 10.39 -6.63
N ALA A 219 -3.41 9.91 -5.42
CA ALA A 219 -4.67 10.17 -4.77
C ALA A 219 -4.49 11.21 -3.65
N ARG A 220 -5.39 12.18 -3.53
CA ARG A 220 -5.46 13.12 -2.40
C ARG A 220 -6.89 13.28 -1.93
N ALA A 221 -7.11 13.15 -0.63
CA ALA A 221 -8.44 13.27 -0.02
C ALA A 221 -8.35 13.72 1.44
N VAL A 222 -9.49 14.12 1.99
CA VAL A 222 -9.69 14.23 3.44
C VAL A 222 -10.49 13.02 3.87
N ALA A 223 -9.95 12.22 4.79
CA ALA A 223 -10.63 11.05 5.31
C ALA A 223 -11.83 11.47 6.15
N GLU A 224 -13.00 10.93 5.83
CA GLU A 224 -14.22 11.09 6.61
C GLU A 224 -14.41 9.90 7.55
N PRO A 225 -14.91 10.12 8.79
CA PRO A 225 -15.31 9.03 9.66
C PRO A 225 -16.55 8.31 9.10
N ASP A 226 -16.70 7.03 9.44
CA ASP A 226 -17.91 6.25 9.22
C ASP A 226 -18.37 6.08 7.74
N VAL A 227 -17.43 6.13 6.80
CA VAL A 227 -17.70 5.84 5.38
C VAL A 227 -17.94 4.35 5.17
N ARG A 228 -19.07 3.99 4.57
CA ARG A 228 -19.35 2.63 4.12
C ARG A 228 -18.71 2.35 2.76
N THR A 229 -18.13 1.16 2.62
CA THR A 229 -17.51 0.70 1.37
C THR A 229 -18.42 -0.28 0.64
N ALA A 230 -18.67 -0.02 -0.65
CA ALA A 230 -19.39 -0.92 -1.53
C ALA A 230 -18.43 -1.55 -2.55
N PHE A 231 -18.48 -2.87 -2.72
CA PHE A 231 -17.84 -3.53 -3.86
C PHE A 231 -18.89 -3.87 -4.91
N LEU A 232 -18.64 -3.42 -6.14
CA LEU A 232 -19.53 -3.57 -7.27
C LEU A 232 -18.96 -4.56 -8.27
N PHE A 233 -19.71 -5.61 -8.55
CA PHE A 233 -19.38 -6.68 -9.49
C PHE A 233 -20.00 -6.37 -10.84
N SER A 234 -19.20 -6.39 -11.90
CA SER A 234 -19.60 -5.86 -13.20
C SER A 234 -20.42 -6.88 -14.01
N GLY A 235 -21.14 -6.36 -15.00
CA GLY A 235 -21.88 -7.19 -15.94
C GLY A 235 -21.02 -7.67 -17.11
N GLN A 236 -21.67 -8.35 -18.06
CA GLN A 236 -21.02 -8.72 -19.32
C GLN A 236 -20.65 -7.49 -20.15
N GLY A 237 -19.48 -7.51 -20.79
CA GLY A 237 -18.93 -6.40 -21.59
C GLY A 237 -17.61 -5.83 -21.06
N ALA A 238 -17.18 -6.24 -19.87
CA ALA A 238 -15.89 -5.84 -19.28
C ALA A 238 -14.72 -6.79 -19.63
N GLN A 239 -15.01 -7.92 -20.26
CA GLN A 239 -14.00 -8.91 -20.63
C GLN A 239 -13.06 -8.36 -21.72
N ARG A 240 -11.79 -8.75 -21.62
CA ARG A 240 -10.75 -8.47 -22.62
C ARG A 240 -9.73 -9.60 -22.62
N LEU A 241 -9.10 -9.84 -23.76
CA LEU A 241 -7.98 -10.78 -23.82
C LEU A 241 -6.88 -10.38 -22.82
N GLY A 242 -6.26 -11.39 -22.22
CA GLY A 242 -5.23 -11.23 -21.20
C GLY A 242 -5.74 -10.73 -19.84
N MET A 243 -7.06 -10.61 -19.62
CA MET A 243 -7.60 -10.18 -18.32
C MET A 243 -7.06 -11.05 -17.17
N GLY A 244 -6.58 -10.41 -16.11
CA GLY A 244 -6.01 -11.08 -14.95
C GLY A 244 -4.60 -11.67 -15.13
N ARG A 245 -4.02 -11.72 -16.34
CA ARG A 245 -2.70 -12.36 -16.58
C ARG A 245 -1.57 -11.70 -15.80
N GLU A 246 -1.47 -10.38 -15.84
CA GLU A 246 -0.44 -9.63 -15.10
C GLU A 246 -0.63 -9.76 -13.58
N LEU A 247 -1.88 -9.75 -13.10
CA LEU A 247 -2.19 -9.95 -11.68
C LEU A 247 -1.88 -11.38 -11.22
N HIS A 248 -2.09 -12.38 -12.07
CA HIS A 248 -1.72 -13.77 -11.81
C HIS A 248 -0.20 -13.91 -11.66
N ALA A 249 0.59 -13.25 -12.51
CA ALA A 249 2.05 -13.24 -12.38
C ALA A 249 2.55 -12.47 -11.14
N ALA A 250 1.88 -11.36 -10.77
CA ALA A 250 2.35 -10.46 -9.72
C ALA A 250 1.87 -10.82 -8.30
N PHE A 251 0.68 -11.41 -8.14
CA PHE A 251 0.04 -11.59 -6.85
C PHE A 251 -0.37 -13.06 -6.60
N PRO A 252 0.36 -13.80 -5.74
CA PRO A 252 0.05 -15.20 -5.44
C PRO A 252 -1.38 -15.47 -4.95
N VAL A 253 -1.97 -14.53 -4.19
CA VAL A 253 -3.36 -14.64 -3.72
C VAL A 253 -4.35 -14.58 -4.89
N PHE A 254 -4.12 -13.68 -5.84
CA PHE A 254 -4.95 -13.58 -7.04
C PHE A 254 -4.77 -14.82 -7.91
N ALA A 255 -3.52 -15.26 -8.10
CA ALA A 255 -3.20 -16.44 -8.90
C ALA A 255 -3.93 -17.68 -8.39
N ALA A 256 -3.78 -17.98 -7.10
CA ALA A 256 -4.46 -19.10 -6.45
C ALA A 256 -5.99 -19.00 -6.57
N ALA A 257 -6.54 -17.80 -6.40
CA ALA A 257 -7.98 -17.58 -6.51
C ALA A 257 -8.52 -17.77 -7.94
N LEU A 258 -7.79 -17.28 -8.94
CA LEU A 258 -8.16 -17.45 -10.33
C LEU A 258 -8.05 -18.92 -10.75
N ASP A 259 -7.00 -19.61 -10.32
CA ASP A 259 -6.79 -21.02 -10.64
C ASP A 259 -7.86 -21.92 -10.01
N GLU A 260 -8.27 -21.64 -8.77
CA GLU A 260 -9.36 -22.34 -8.10
C GLU A 260 -10.72 -22.13 -8.81
N ALA A 261 -11.03 -20.88 -9.17
CA ALA A 261 -12.26 -20.57 -9.91
C ALA A 261 -12.25 -21.17 -11.32
N ALA A 262 -11.13 -21.10 -12.04
CA ALA A 262 -10.98 -21.72 -13.35
C ALA A 262 -11.17 -23.23 -13.28
N ALA A 263 -10.54 -23.91 -12.30
CA ALA A 263 -10.70 -25.36 -12.13
C ALA A 263 -12.16 -25.78 -11.86
N ALA A 264 -12.89 -24.99 -11.07
CA ALA A 264 -14.32 -25.24 -10.84
C ALA A 264 -15.17 -25.03 -12.11
N LEU A 265 -14.82 -24.06 -12.95
CA LEU A 265 -15.52 -23.75 -14.20
C LEU A 265 -15.17 -24.73 -15.32
N ASP A 266 -13.92 -25.18 -15.41
CA ASP A 266 -13.42 -26.09 -16.44
C ASP A 266 -14.13 -27.46 -16.40
N ALA A 267 -14.71 -27.83 -15.26
CA ALA A 267 -15.61 -28.99 -15.15
C ALA A 267 -16.93 -28.84 -15.95
N HIS A 268 -17.22 -27.64 -16.46
CA HIS A 268 -18.47 -27.29 -17.14
C HIS A 268 -18.25 -26.64 -18.51
N LEU A 269 -16.99 -26.50 -18.96
CA LEU A 269 -16.60 -25.86 -20.21
C LEU A 269 -15.89 -26.86 -21.13
N ASP A 270 -16.00 -26.63 -22.45
CA ASP A 270 -15.38 -27.52 -23.45
C ASP A 270 -13.87 -27.23 -23.62
N THR A 271 -13.48 -25.96 -23.44
CA THR A 271 -12.09 -25.48 -23.50
C THR A 271 -11.71 -24.89 -22.14
N PRO A 272 -10.48 -25.14 -21.64
CA PRO A 272 -10.02 -24.53 -20.39
C PRO A 272 -10.16 -23.01 -20.42
N LEU A 273 -10.72 -22.43 -19.36
CA LEU A 273 -11.10 -21.03 -19.30
C LEU A 273 -9.90 -20.09 -19.52
N LYS A 274 -8.75 -20.42 -18.94
CA LYS A 274 -7.53 -19.61 -19.07
C LYS A 274 -6.99 -19.60 -20.50
N ASP A 275 -7.16 -20.68 -21.25
CA ASP A 275 -6.73 -20.74 -22.66
C ASP A 275 -7.56 -19.77 -23.51
N VAL A 276 -8.86 -19.64 -23.21
CA VAL A 276 -9.74 -18.65 -23.87
C VAL A 276 -9.44 -17.23 -23.40
N MET A 277 -9.29 -17.00 -22.09
CA MET A 277 -9.02 -15.67 -21.53
C MET A 277 -7.70 -15.09 -22.05
N TRP A 278 -6.70 -15.94 -22.27
CA TRP A 278 -5.33 -15.53 -22.53
C TRP A 278 -4.79 -15.94 -23.92
N GLY A 279 -5.66 -16.50 -24.76
CA GLY A 279 -5.39 -16.76 -26.16
C GLY A 279 -5.43 -15.49 -27.02
N ASP A 280 -5.61 -15.67 -28.32
CA ASP A 280 -5.62 -14.63 -29.35
C ASP A 280 -6.99 -14.41 -30.00
N ASP A 281 -7.96 -15.30 -29.76
CA ASP A 281 -9.33 -15.20 -30.29
C ASP A 281 -10.26 -14.41 -29.36
N GLU A 282 -10.41 -13.12 -29.66
CA GLU A 282 -11.34 -12.24 -28.93
C GLU A 282 -12.81 -12.65 -29.11
N GLN A 283 -13.17 -13.28 -30.23
CA GLN A 283 -14.54 -13.73 -30.47
C GLN A 283 -14.89 -14.93 -29.59
N ALA A 284 -13.94 -15.85 -29.38
CA ALA A 284 -14.10 -16.95 -28.44
C ALA A 284 -14.36 -16.44 -27.01
N LEU A 285 -13.64 -15.42 -26.55
CA LEU A 285 -13.89 -14.81 -25.23
C LEU A 285 -15.23 -14.04 -25.19
N ASN A 286 -15.61 -13.38 -26.28
CA ASN A 286 -16.87 -12.63 -26.36
C ASN A 286 -18.10 -13.52 -26.52
N ASN A 287 -17.93 -14.82 -26.78
CA ASN A 287 -19.00 -15.80 -26.68
C ASN A 287 -19.53 -15.83 -25.24
N THR A 288 -20.86 -15.75 -25.05
CA THR A 288 -21.49 -15.67 -23.73
C THR A 288 -21.18 -16.87 -22.84
N ALA A 289 -20.96 -18.05 -23.44
CA ALA A 289 -20.57 -19.25 -22.74
C ALA A 289 -19.19 -19.15 -22.06
N TYR A 290 -18.30 -18.26 -22.53
CA TYR A 290 -16.99 -18.00 -21.93
C TYR A 290 -16.89 -16.64 -21.24
N ALA A 291 -17.55 -15.60 -21.78
CA ALA A 291 -17.53 -14.26 -21.20
C ALA A 291 -18.03 -14.26 -19.74
N GLN A 292 -19.14 -14.95 -19.46
CA GLN A 292 -19.71 -14.97 -18.10
C GLN A 292 -18.82 -15.72 -17.10
N PRO A 293 -18.36 -16.97 -17.38
CA PRO A 293 -17.36 -17.64 -16.56
C PRO A 293 -16.08 -16.83 -16.34
N ALA A 294 -15.53 -16.21 -17.39
CA ALA A 294 -14.30 -15.43 -17.31
C ALA A 294 -14.43 -14.23 -16.36
N LEU A 295 -15.54 -13.49 -16.47
CA LEU A 295 -15.85 -12.37 -15.59
C LEU A 295 -16.01 -12.84 -14.14
N PHE A 296 -16.79 -13.90 -13.91
CA PHE A 296 -16.96 -14.47 -12.56
C PHE A 296 -15.63 -14.89 -11.93
N ALA A 297 -14.76 -15.56 -12.69
CA ALA A 297 -13.46 -16.01 -12.20
C ALA A 297 -12.55 -14.83 -11.83
N VAL A 298 -12.44 -13.82 -12.70
CA VAL A 298 -11.61 -12.64 -12.44
C VAL A 298 -12.16 -11.80 -11.30
N GLU A 299 -13.47 -11.57 -11.23
CA GLU A 299 -14.06 -10.80 -10.15
C GLU A 299 -13.94 -11.50 -8.78
N SER A 300 -14.08 -12.83 -8.75
CA SER A 300 -13.84 -13.63 -7.53
C SER A 300 -12.38 -13.56 -7.08
N ALA A 301 -11.43 -13.59 -8.04
CA ALA A 301 -10.01 -13.45 -7.75
C ALA A 301 -9.62 -12.04 -7.28
N LEU A 302 -10.18 -10.99 -7.92
CA LEU A 302 -10.01 -9.60 -7.49
C LEU A 302 -10.55 -9.39 -6.07
N PHE A 303 -11.74 -9.93 -5.77
CA PHE A 303 -12.33 -9.87 -4.44
C PHE A 303 -11.38 -10.47 -3.39
N ARG A 304 -10.85 -11.67 -3.64
CA ARG A 304 -9.90 -12.32 -2.72
C ARG A 304 -8.60 -11.53 -2.56
N LEU A 305 -8.09 -10.95 -3.64
CA LEU A 305 -6.88 -10.11 -3.60
C LEU A 305 -7.08 -8.90 -2.67
N VAL A 306 -8.12 -8.08 -2.90
CA VAL A 306 -8.33 -6.87 -2.08
C VAL A 306 -8.67 -7.20 -0.62
N ARG A 307 -9.37 -8.31 -0.38
CA ARG A 307 -9.62 -8.83 0.98
C ARG A 307 -8.33 -9.21 1.70
N SER A 308 -7.34 -9.74 0.99
CA SER A 308 -6.04 -10.10 1.57
C SER A 308 -5.22 -8.88 2.03
N TRP A 309 -5.46 -7.72 1.42
CA TRP A 309 -4.91 -6.43 1.87
C TRP A 309 -5.69 -5.83 3.06
N GLY A 310 -6.72 -6.52 3.55
CA GLY A 310 -7.50 -6.10 4.70
C GLY A 310 -8.71 -5.22 4.37
N LEU A 311 -8.97 -4.89 3.09
CA LEU A 311 -10.18 -4.15 2.72
C LEU A 311 -11.42 -5.00 3.00
N ARG A 312 -12.48 -4.38 3.54
CA ARG A 312 -13.74 -5.05 3.85
C ARG A 312 -14.91 -4.23 3.32
N PRO A 313 -15.74 -4.78 2.42
CA PRO A 313 -16.95 -4.10 2.01
C PRO A 313 -18.03 -4.22 3.09
N ASP A 314 -18.81 -3.17 3.27
CA ASP A 314 -20.04 -3.15 4.06
C ASP A 314 -21.21 -3.70 3.24
N VAL A 315 -21.18 -3.49 1.92
CA VAL A 315 -22.21 -3.94 0.98
C VAL A 315 -21.58 -4.49 -0.29
N LEU A 316 -22.24 -5.49 -0.86
CA LEU A 316 -21.90 -6.10 -2.15
C LEU A 316 -23.09 -5.87 -3.08
N ALA A 317 -22.83 -5.51 -4.33
CA ALA A 317 -23.85 -5.45 -5.37
C ALA A 317 -23.25 -5.91 -6.69
N GLY A 318 -24.06 -6.55 -7.52
CA GLY A 318 -23.64 -7.02 -8.83
C GLY A 318 -24.57 -6.54 -9.93
N HIS A 319 -24.05 -6.37 -11.14
CA HIS A 319 -24.86 -6.08 -12.31
C HIS A 319 -25.07 -7.35 -13.12
N SER A 320 -26.30 -7.88 -13.17
CA SER A 320 -26.63 -9.07 -13.95
C SER A 320 -25.75 -10.27 -13.55
N ILE A 321 -24.78 -10.67 -14.39
CA ILE A 321 -23.85 -11.76 -14.07
C ILE A 321 -23.04 -11.47 -12.80
N GLY A 322 -22.70 -10.19 -12.57
CA GLY A 322 -21.97 -9.79 -11.37
C GLY A 322 -22.72 -10.11 -10.08
N GLU A 323 -24.05 -10.31 -10.09
CA GLU A 323 -24.78 -10.74 -8.88
C GLU A 323 -24.37 -12.14 -8.44
N ILE A 324 -23.99 -13.02 -9.37
CA ILE A 324 -23.51 -14.37 -9.03
C ILE A 324 -22.15 -14.26 -8.32
N ALA A 325 -21.25 -13.39 -8.82
CA ALA A 325 -19.97 -13.11 -8.17
C ALA A 325 -20.16 -12.45 -6.80
N ALA A 326 -21.09 -11.50 -6.67
CA ALA A 326 -21.44 -10.88 -5.39
C ALA A 326 -22.04 -11.89 -4.40
N ALA A 327 -22.93 -12.79 -4.84
CA ALA A 327 -23.51 -13.84 -4.01
C ALA A 327 -22.45 -14.84 -3.53
N HIS A 328 -21.51 -15.21 -4.40
CA HIS A 328 -20.36 -16.02 -4.02
C HIS A 328 -19.46 -15.30 -3.00
N ALA A 329 -19.11 -14.04 -3.26
CA ALA A 329 -18.32 -13.21 -2.35
C ALA A 329 -18.99 -13.00 -0.98
N ALA A 330 -20.33 -13.00 -0.94
CA ALA A 330 -21.13 -12.92 0.27
C ALA A 330 -21.25 -14.27 1.02
N GLY A 331 -20.80 -15.38 0.43
CA GLY A 331 -20.94 -16.73 0.98
C GLY A 331 -22.35 -17.33 0.85
N VAL A 332 -23.22 -16.76 0.00
CA VAL A 332 -24.55 -17.31 -0.30
C VAL A 332 -24.43 -18.54 -1.21
N LEU A 333 -23.50 -18.50 -2.16
CA LEU A 333 -23.16 -19.61 -3.03
C LEU A 333 -21.72 -20.04 -2.77
N ASP A 334 -21.49 -21.34 -2.60
CA ASP A 334 -20.13 -21.85 -2.64
C ASP A 334 -19.56 -21.79 -4.07
N LEU A 335 -18.26 -21.99 -4.22
CA LEU A 335 -17.59 -21.84 -5.51
C LEU A 335 -18.11 -22.85 -6.55
N ALA A 336 -18.40 -24.08 -6.13
CA ALA A 336 -18.85 -25.13 -7.04
C ALA A 336 -20.25 -24.84 -7.60
N ASP A 337 -21.17 -24.42 -6.73
CA ASP A 337 -22.53 -24.05 -7.13
C ASP A 337 -22.54 -22.76 -7.96
N ALA A 338 -21.72 -21.76 -7.59
CA ALA A 338 -21.59 -20.54 -8.38
C ALA A 338 -21.01 -20.83 -9.78
N ALA A 339 -19.95 -21.66 -9.86
CA ALA A 339 -19.35 -22.09 -11.13
C ALA A 339 -20.34 -22.86 -12.02
N ARG A 340 -21.10 -23.79 -11.43
CA ARG A 340 -22.16 -24.52 -12.13
C ARG A 340 -23.24 -23.57 -12.68
N LEU A 341 -23.69 -22.62 -11.85
CA LEU A 341 -24.73 -21.67 -12.22
C LEU A 341 -24.28 -20.76 -13.37
N VAL A 342 -23.08 -20.16 -13.26
CA VAL A 342 -22.59 -19.26 -14.30
C VAL A 342 -22.31 -19.98 -15.62
N ALA A 343 -21.71 -21.17 -15.57
CA ALA A 343 -21.44 -21.96 -16.78
C ALA A 343 -22.73 -22.42 -17.45
N ALA A 344 -23.71 -22.90 -16.68
CA ALA A 344 -25.02 -23.27 -17.22
C ALA A 344 -25.74 -22.08 -17.84
N ARG A 345 -25.77 -20.93 -17.14
CA ARG A 345 -26.38 -19.69 -17.64
C ARG A 345 -25.71 -19.23 -18.93
N GLY A 346 -24.38 -19.16 -18.96
CA GLY A 346 -23.62 -18.77 -20.14
C GLY A 346 -23.91 -19.67 -21.35
N ARG A 347 -23.88 -21.00 -21.15
CA ARG A 347 -24.19 -21.98 -22.20
C ARG A 347 -25.62 -21.88 -22.71
N LEU A 348 -26.60 -21.78 -21.82
CA LEU A 348 -28.02 -21.67 -22.21
C LEU A 348 -28.29 -20.39 -22.97
N MET A 349 -27.79 -19.25 -22.47
CA MET A 349 -27.92 -17.97 -23.16
C MET A 349 -27.23 -17.97 -24.53
N GLN A 350 -26.11 -18.67 -24.68
CA GLN A 350 -25.41 -18.79 -25.96
C GLN A 350 -26.16 -19.66 -26.97
N ALA A 351 -26.97 -20.62 -26.50
CA ALA A 351 -27.72 -21.54 -27.35
C ALA A 351 -29.05 -20.96 -27.85
N LEU A 352 -29.45 -19.78 -27.38
CA LEU A 352 -30.67 -19.12 -27.82
C LEU A 352 -30.60 -18.72 -29.30
N PRO A 353 -31.76 -18.56 -29.97
CA PRO A 353 -31.79 -18.08 -31.34
C PRO A 353 -31.14 -16.70 -31.50
N ALA A 354 -30.43 -16.52 -32.61
CA ALA A 354 -29.96 -15.20 -33.04
C ALA A 354 -31.16 -14.27 -33.38
N GLY A 355 -30.89 -12.97 -33.48
CA GLY A 355 -31.91 -11.95 -33.82
C GLY A 355 -32.36 -11.08 -32.65
N GLY A 356 -31.74 -11.24 -31.48
CA GLY A 356 -31.86 -10.30 -30.36
C GLY A 356 -30.83 -9.17 -30.43
N ALA A 357 -31.16 -8.00 -29.93
CA ALA A 357 -30.23 -6.89 -29.73
C ALA A 357 -30.43 -6.19 -28.38
N MET A 358 -29.46 -5.34 -28.02
CA MET A 358 -29.53 -4.44 -26.88
C MET A 358 -29.04 -3.05 -27.27
N ALA A 359 -29.67 -2.00 -26.75
CA ALA A 359 -29.24 -0.62 -26.99
C ALA A 359 -29.29 0.21 -25.70
N ALA A 360 -28.21 0.93 -25.43
CA ALA A 360 -28.17 1.96 -24.40
C ALA A 360 -28.76 3.27 -24.96
N ILE A 361 -29.65 3.89 -24.20
CA ILE A 361 -30.42 5.08 -24.60
C ILE A 361 -30.31 6.12 -23.48
N GLN A 362 -30.00 7.36 -23.87
CA GLN A 362 -30.02 8.52 -22.97
C GLN A 362 -31.46 9.00 -22.70
N ALA A 363 -32.22 8.19 -21.98
CA ALA A 363 -33.61 8.43 -21.63
C ALA A 363 -33.91 7.91 -20.20
N THR A 364 -34.99 8.39 -19.62
CA THR A 364 -35.58 7.88 -18.37
C THR A 364 -36.37 6.59 -18.63
N GLU A 365 -36.65 5.82 -17.58
CA GLU A 365 -37.50 4.62 -17.69
C GLU A 365 -38.91 4.97 -18.18
N GLU A 366 -39.47 6.08 -17.70
CA GLU A 366 -40.80 6.56 -18.06
C GLU A 366 -40.90 6.99 -19.53
N GLU A 367 -39.85 7.63 -20.07
CA GLU A 367 -39.79 7.99 -21.50
C GLU A 367 -39.74 6.75 -22.39
N VAL A 368 -39.05 5.68 -21.96
CA VAL A 368 -38.88 4.45 -22.78
C VAL A 368 -40.12 3.55 -22.74
N ARG A 369 -40.82 3.47 -21.61
CA ARG A 369 -41.95 2.54 -21.39
C ARG A 369 -43.03 2.55 -22.48
N PRO A 370 -43.47 3.71 -23.03
CA PRO A 370 -44.48 3.75 -24.10
C PRO A 370 -44.03 3.14 -25.43
N HIS A 371 -42.72 2.92 -25.62
CA HIS A 371 -42.15 2.38 -26.85
C HIS A 371 -41.87 0.88 -26.76
N LEU A 372 -42.12 0.25 -25.61
CA LEU A 372 -41.94 -1.19 -25.42
C LEU A 372 -43.09 -1.97 -26.07
N THR A 373 -42.76 -3.11 -26.66
CA THR A 373 -43.70 -4.08 -27.24
C THR A 373 -43.50 -5.44 -26.58
N ASP A 374 -44.33 -6.43 -26.90
CA ASP A 374 -44.24 -7.78 -26.30
C ASP A 374 -42.87 -8.45 -26.52
N GLY A 375 -42.12 -8.05 -27.55
CA GLY A 375 -40.79 -8.59 -27.87
C GLY A 375 -39.60 -7.79 -27.35
N VAL A 376 -39.82 -6.68 -26.62
CA VAL A 376 -38.74 -5.80 -26.09
C VAL A 376 -39.03 -5.35 -24.66
N GLY A 377 -38.05 -5.50 -23.78
CA GLY A 377 -38.08 -5.02 -22.40
C GLY A 377 -37.00 -3.98 -22.11
N ILE A 378 -37.07 -3.43 -20.90
CA ILE A 378 -35.97 -2.68 -20.30
C ILE A 378 -35.08 -3.67 -19.56
N ALA A 379 -33.85 -3.83 -20.05
CA ALA A 379 -32.87 -4.76 -19.49
C ALA A 379 -32.15 -4.19 -18.26
N ALA A 380 -31.92 -2.88 -18.23
CA ALA A 380 -31.26 -2.23 -17.11
C ALA A 380 -31.60 -0.74 -17.03
N VAL A 381 -31.70 -0.22 -15.80
CA VAL A 381 -31.73 1.21 -15.51
C VAL A 381 -30.43 1.55 -14.78
N ASN A 382 -29.43 2.01 -15.54
CA ASN A 382 -28.07 2.27 -15.03
C ASN A 382 -27.91 3.68 -14.43
N GLY A 383 -28.94 4.51 -14.53
CA GLY A 383 -28.98 5.84 -13.95
C GLY A 383 -30.25 6.60 -14.37
N PRO A 384 -30.47 7.83 -13.85
CA PRO A 384 -31.72 8.57 -14.06
C PRO A 384 -32.06 8.80 -15.54
N ARG A 385 -31.05 8.82 -16.42
CA ARG A 385 -31.21 9.02 -17.86
C ARG A 385 -30.37 8.05 -18.68
N ALA A 386 -30.15 6.84 -18.16
CA ALA A 386 -29.32 5.83 -18.78
C ALA A 386 -30.02 4.47 -18.69
N VAL A 387 -30.80 4.15 -19.72
CA VAL A 387 -31.60 2.92 -19.82
C VAL A 387 -31.03 2.03 -20.91
N VAL A 388 -31.08 0.72 -20.71
CA VAL A 388 -30.77 -0.28 -21.73
C VAL A 388 -32.05 -1.00 -22.10
N VAL A 389 -32.42 -0.98 -23.37
CA VAL A 389 -33.52 -1.80 -23.92
C VAL A 389 -32.96 -3.07 -24.54
N SER A 390 -33.73 -4.15 -24.49
CA SER A 390 -33.34 -5.44 -25.04
C SER A 390 -34.53 -6.22 -25.57
N GLY A 391 -34.35 -6.87 -26.70
CA GLY A 391 -35.36 -7.73 -27.32
C GLY A 391 -35.09 -7.94 -28.80
N GLU A 392 -36.15 -8.07 -29.60
CA GLU A 392 -36.05 -8.24 -31.05
C GLU A 392 -35.25 -7.11 -31.72
N GLN A 393 -34.31 -7.49 -32.59
CA GLN A 393 -33.30 -6.58 -33.13
C GLN A 393 -33.89 -5.36 -33.84
N ASP A 394 -34.88 -5.55 -34.70
CA ASP A 394 -35.48 -4.46 -35.47
C ASP A 394 -36.26 -3.50 -34.57
N THR A 395 -36.97 -4.02 -33.56
CA THR A 395 -37.70 -3.21 -32.59
C THR A 395 -36.75 -2.40 -31.71
N VAL A 396 -35.68 -3.01 -31.20
CA VAL A 396 -34.65 -2.31 -30.42
C VAL A 396 -34.02 -1.18 -31.23
N ARG A 397 -33.71 -1.43 -32.51
CA ARG A 397 -33.16 -0.42 -33.42
C ARG A 397 -34.15 0.70 -33.71
N ALA A 398 -35.44 0.38 -33.88
CA ALA A 398 -36.47 1.38 -34.07
C ALA A 398 -36.60 2.32 -32.86
N ILE A 399 -36.59 1.76 -31.64
CA ILE A 399 -36.62 2.55 -30.40
C ILE A 399 -35.36 3.43 -30.30
N ALA A 400 -34.18 2.85 -30.52
CA ALA A 400 -32.93 3.62 -30.49
C ALA A 400 -32.87 4.73 -31.55
N ALA A 401 -33.41 4.48 -32.75
CA ALA A 401 -33.48 5.47 -33.82
C ALA A 401 -34.46 6.61 -33.48
N HIS A 402 -35.60 6.30 -32.87
CA HIS A 402 -36.57 7.30 -32.42
C HIS A 402 -35.92 8.30 -31.45
N PHE A 403 -35.29 7.81 -30.38
CA PHE A 403 -34.58 8.69 -29.44
C PHE A 403 -33.39 9.41 -30.08
N GLY A 404 -32.71 8.79 -31.04
CA GLY A 404 -31.64 9.43 -31.82
C GLY A 404 -32.14 10.61 -32.65
N GLN A 405 -33.33 10.51 -33.26
CA GLN A 405 -33.97 11.60 -34.00
C GLN A 405 -34.35 12.77 -33.08
N ASP A 406 -34.66 12.48 -31.82
CA ASP A 406 -34.90 13.49 -30.77
C ASP A 406 -33.61 14.08 -30.17
N GLY A 407 -32.45 13.80 -30.78
CA GLY A 407 -31.15 14.31 -30.37
C GLY A 407 -30.58 13.66 -29.11
N ARG A 408 -31.13 12.53 -28.66
CA ARG A 408 -30.58 11.75 -27.53
C ARG A 408 -29.41 10.89 -28.01
N LYS A 409 -28.43 10.64 -27.12
CA LYS A 409 -27.37 9.66 -27.39
C LYS A 409 -27.93 8.24 -27.32
N THR A 410 -27.66 7.43 -28.34
CA THR A 410 -27.98 6.01 -28.37
C THR A 410 -26.76 5.19 -28.84
N LYS A 411 -26.63 3.95 -28.33
CA LYS A 411 -25.53 3.05 -28.70
C LYS A 411 -26.01 1.60 -28.66
N GLU A 412 -25.95 0.91 -29.80
CA GLU A 412 -26.14 -0.55 -29.85
C GLU A 412 -24.99 -1.23 -29.11
N LEU A 413 -25.33 -2.16 -28.21
CA LEU A 413 -24.35 -2.89 -27.40
C LEU A 413 -23.78 -4.05 -28.20
N ARG A 414 -22.47 -4.30 -28.05
CA ARG A 414 -21.80 -5.44 -28.67
C ARG A 414 -22.04 -6.69 -27.83
N VAL A 415 -23.23 -7.25 -27.97
CA VAL A 415 -23.67 -8.47 -27.29
C VAL A 415 -24.16 -9.48 -28.31
N SER A 416 -24.10 -10.77 -27.95
CA SER A 416 -24.55 -11.84 -28.84
C SER A 416 -26.07 -12.03 -28.86
N HIS A 417 -26.75 -11.68 -27.76
CA HIS A 417 -28.18 -11.92 -27.56
C HIS A 417 -28.85 -10.78 -26.78
N ALA A 418 -30.17 -10.81 -26.74
CA ALA A 418 -31.02 -9.85 -26.04
C ALA A 418 -31.22 -10.22 -24.54
N PHE A 419 -30.19 -10.02 -23.71
CA PHE A 419 -30.27 -10.35 -22.28
C PHE A 419 -31.31 -9.51 -21.54
N HIS A 420 -31.98 -10.11 -20.53
CA HIS A 420 -33.05 -9.47 -19.75
C HIS A 420 -34.22 -8.97 -20.61
N SER A 421 -34.61 -9.78 -21.59
CA SER A 421 -35.77 -9.54 -22.45
C SER A 421 -36.66 -10.78 -22.50
N PRO A 422 -37.89 -10.66 -23.05
CA PRO A 422 -38.76 -11.81 -23.30
C PRO A 422 -38.10 -12.92 -24.15
N LEU A 423 -37.05 -12.59 -24.92
CA LEU A 423 -36.29 -13.58 -25.70
C LEU A 423 -35.44 -14.52 -24.84
N MET A 424 -35.41 -14.34 -23.51
CA MET A 424 -34.77 -15.25 -22.55
C MET A 424 -35.76 -16.26 -21.92
N ASP A 425 -37.05 -16.23 -22.30
CA ASP A 425 -38.08 -17.15 -21.79
C ASP A 425 -37.90 -18.62 -22.20
N PRO A 426 -37.50 -18.96 -23.45
CA PRO A 426 -37.22 -20.34 -23.86
C PRO A 426 -36.03 -20.95 -23.10
#